data_AF-A0A9P5REY8-F1
#
_entry.id   AF-A0A9P5REY8-F1
#
_cell.length_a   1.000
_cell.length_b   1.000
_cell.length_c   1.000
_cell.angle_alpha   90.00
_cell.angle_beta   90.00
_cell.angle_gamma   90.00
#
_symmetry.space_group_name_H-M   'P 1'
#
loop_
_entity.id
_entity.type
_entity.pdbx_description
1 polymer ?
#
loop_
_entity_poly.entity_id
_entity_poly.type
_entity_poly.pdbx_seq_one_letter_code
_entity_poly.pdbx_strand_id
1 'polypeptide(L)'
;MLLYLNGRASFWKEQSIFLGLVRFVQATIPLAIGLGSTSALAILIDSIYFGKLVVSLQNNGSPMTFWEIATTSPRNWTLLSAQGSLTLTMWNNLQYNLDKDNLALHGLHPRFLHLFVNFPVLYGNLAWIGVSTVISKVLAREFSSQSKLVTALTYSGVCGMAVLSSMPHQEARFLTPLILPLIVALSGRISRLGRKFWPLWLAFNGVLAIVFGIFHQGGLVPAIDLVQKQSLGFHDCQSVGPSLDHMLCTTDSSNPGMFRPQDTNMFTTRVVFYKTYMPPHHLFGYNASQALAHGVQLEILDWRSKSKEELVQDLVAKEDDNFKTVDRQLLQAAWDRHPGGQQAVLFRQSSPGQYERTVLIAPGTVDFSDHEFDTDGTKHRISRHANLDHLPELLQHPLTGLTMNVFYL
;
A
#
# COMPACT_ATOMS: atom_id res chain seq x y z
N MET A 1 26.84 12.54 -8.93
CA MET A 1 27.57 12.11 -10.15
C MET A 1 27.29 12.95 -11.41
N LEU A 2 26.06 13.42 -11.69
CA LEU A 2 25.85 14.46 -12.73
C LEU A 2 26.68 15.73 -12.46
N LEU A 3 26.78 16.14 -11.19
CA LEU A 3 27.72 17.17 -10.73
C LEU A 3 29.19 16.79 -10.99
N TYR A 4 29.54 15.51 -10.88
CA TYR A 4 30.90 15.04 -11.19
C TYR A 4 31.18 15.08 -12.69
N LEU A 5 30.24 14.66 -13.55
CA LEU A 5 30.39 14.74 -15.01
C LEU A 5 30.39 16.19 -15.50
N ASN A 6 29.56 17.06 -14.91
CA ASN A 6 29.60 18.50 -15.17
C ASN A 6 30.92 19.11 -14.69
N GLY A 7 31.39 18.77 -13.49
CA GLY A 7 32.70 19.19 -13.01
C GLY A 7 33.81 18.72 -13.95
N ARG A 8 33.80 17.44 -14.33
CA ARG A 8 34.73 16.87 -15.30
C ARG A 8 34.73 17.64 -16.62
N ALA A 9 33.57 17.90 -17.20
CA ALA A 9 33.46 18.65 -18.45
C ALA A 9 33.91 20.11 -18.31
N SER A 10 33.64 20.74 -17.17
CA SER A 10 33.96 22.14 -16.90
C SER A 10 35.43 22.38 -16.56
N PHE A 11 36.11 21.42 -15.92
CA PHE A 11 37.48 21.60 -15.43
C PHE A 11 38.56 20.90 -16.27
N TRP A 12 38.24 19.88 -17.09
CA TRP A 12 39.28 19.08 -17.76
C TRP A 12 39.94 19.76 -18.96
N LYS A 13 39.26 20.71 -19.63
CA LYS A 13 39.81 21.43 -20.79
C LYS A 13 40.30 22.84 -20.46
N GLU A 14 40.09 23.30 -19.24
CA GLU A 14 40.33 24.69 -18.87
C GLU A 14 41.67 24.85 -18.17
N GLN A 15 42.46 25.83 -18.60
CA GLN A 15 43.71 26.21 -17.93
C GLN A 15 43.46 27.02 -16.65
N SER A 16 42.25 27.60 -16.50
CA SER A 16 41.86 28.42 -15.35
C SER A 16 40.76 27.74 -14.54
N ILE A 17 41.06 27.49 -13.25
CA ILE A 17 40.11 26.96 -12.26
C ILE A 17 38.88 27.87 -12.15
N PHE A 18 39.06 29.19 -12.25
CA PHE A 18 37.96 30.15 -12.16
C PHE A 18 36.97 29.99 -13.32
N LEU A 19 37.46 29.84 -14.56
CA LEU A 19 36.61 29.66 -15.74
C LEU A 19 35.86 28.32 -15.71
N GLY A 20 36.52 27.26 -15.22
CA GLY A 20 35.88 25.98 -14.97
C GLY A 20 34.77 26.07 -13.92
N LEU A 21 34.96 26.82 -12.84
CA LEU A 21 33.94 27.04 -11.80
C LEU A 21 32.72 27.77 -12.35
N VAL A 22 32.92 28.85 -13.11
CA VAL A 22 31.82 29.61 -13.73
C VAL A 22 30.96 28.72 -14.62
N ARG A 23 31.60 27.91 -15.49
CA ARG A 23 30.89 26.98 -16.38
C ARG A 23 30.17 25.87 -15.62
N PHE A 24 30.80 25.36 -14.54
CA PHE A 24 30.16 24.39 -13.67
C PHE A 24 28.87 24.95 -13.05
N VAL A 25 28.94 26.14 -12.45
CA VAL A 25 27.80 26.83 -11.85
C VAL A 25 26.70 27.02 -12.90
N GLN A 26 27.03 27.55 -14.07
CA GLN A 26 26.10 27.73 -15.19
C GLN A 26 25.40 26.43 -15.60
N ALA A 27 26.13 25.31 -15.64
CA ALA A 27 25.56 24.00 -15.97
C ALA A 27 24.65 23.43 -14.87
N THR A 28 24.83 23.83 -13.61
CA THR A 28 23.96 23.44 -12.49
C THR A 28 22.68 24.26 -12.38
N ILE A 29 22.63 25.49 -12.90
CA ILE A 29 21.45 26.36 -12.77
C ILE A 29 20.18 25.69 -13.34
N PRO A 30 20.17 25.14 -14.57
CA PRO A 30 18.98 24.46 -15.10
C PRO A 30 18.56 23.24 -14.27
N LEU A 31 19.54 22.51 -13.72
CA LEU A 31 19.27 21.37 -12.84
C LEU A 31 18.61 21.81 -11.54
N ALA A 32 19.11 22.88 -10.91
CA ALA A 32 18.54 23.43 -9.69
C ALA A 32 17.12 23.97 -9.90
N ILE A 33 16.90 24.70 -11.00
CA ILE A 33 15.56 25.20 -11.36
C ILE A 33 14.61 24.02 -11.63
N GLY A 34 15.04 23.03 -12.40
CA GLY A 34 14.22 21.85 -12.73
C GLY A 34 13.85 21.03 -11.48
N LEU A 35 14.83 20.70 -10.64
CA LEU A 35 14.59 19.97 -9.39
C LEU A 35 13.75 20.78 -8.41
N GLY A 36 14.05 22.07 -8.25
CA GLY A 36 13.33 22.97 -7.34
C GLY A 36 11.87 23.15 -7.75
N SER A 37 11.60 23.44 -9.02
CA SER A 37 10.24 23.60 -9.54
C SER A 37 9.43 22.31 -9.45
N THR A 38 10.02 21.17 -9.83
CA THR A 38 9.35 19.86 -9.74
C THR A 38 9.06 19.48 -8.29
N SER A 39 10.00 19.74 -7.37
CA SER A 39 9.81 19.47 -5.94
C SER A 39 8.73 20.37 -5.34
N ALA A 40 8.75 21.67 -5.66
CA ALA A 40 7.72 22.60 -5.19
C ALA A 40 6.32 22.21 -5.67
N LEU A 41 6.20 21.80 -6.95
CA LEU A 41 4.95 21.30 -7.50
C LEU A 41 4.48 20.02 -6.78
N ALA A 42 5.37 19.06 -6.57
CA ALA A 42 5.05 17.82 -5.84
C ALA A 42 4.61 18.11 -4.39
N ILE A 43 5.31 18.99 -3.69
CA ILE A 43 4.95 19.41 -2.32
C ILE A 43 3.56 20.03 -2.29
N LEU A 44 3.22 20.91 -3.24
CA LEU A 44 1.90 21.52 -3.31
C LEU A 44 0.81 20.48 -3.59
N ILE A 45 1.01 19.61 -4.58
CA ILE A 45 0.06 18.55 -4.94
C ILE A 45 -0.17 17.63 -3.73
N ASP A 46 0.89 17.15 -3.09
CA ASP A 46 0.80 16.24 -1.96
C ASP A 46 0.14 16.91 -0.75
N SER A 47 0.44 18.18 -0.48
CA SER A 47 -0.15 18.91 0.64
C SER A 47 -1.67 19.04 0.48
N ILE A 48 -2.15 19.27 -0.76
CA ILE A 48 -3.58 19.30 -1.08
C ILE A 48 -4.17 17.88 -0.99
N TYR A 49 -3.51 16.89 -1.60
CA TYR A 49 -3.96 15.51 -1.66
C TYR A 49 -4.15 14.90 -0.25
N PHE A 50 -3.21 15.14 0.66
CA PHE A 50 -3.29 14.67 2.05
C PHE A 50 -4.12 15.57 2.97
N GLY A 51 -4.78 16.61 2.43
CA GLY A 51 -5.63 17.53 3.19
C GLY A 51 -4.88 18.39 4.21
N LYS A 52 -3.55 18.53 4.07
CA LYS A 52 -2.70 19.34 4.95
C LYS A 52 -2.71 20.80 4.56
N LEU A 53 -2.95 21.08 3.28
CA LEU A 53 -3.20 22.40 2.71
C LEU A 53 -4.61 22.40 2.13
N VAL A 54 -5.50 23.17 2.75
CA VAL A 54 -6.89 23.34 2.29
C VAL A 54 -6.97 24.61 1.46
N VAL A 55 -7.48 24.48 0.23
CA VAL A 55 -7.74 25.60 -0.67
C VAL A 55 -9.24 25.82 -0.77
N SER A 56 -9.70 27.06 -0.60
CA SER A 56 -11.11 27.43 -0.68
C SER A 56 -11.31 28.68 -1.53
N LEU A 57 -12.49 28.79 -2.16
CA LEU A 57 -12.96 30.05 -2.73
C LEU A 57 -13.44 30.95 -1.59
N GLN A 58 -12.70 32.02 -1.31
CA GLN A 58 -12.89 32.92 -0.16
C GLN A 58 -12.56 32.26 1.19
N ASN A 59 -12.31 33.08 2.22
CA ASN A 59 -11.76 32.64 3.52
C ASN A 59 -12.63 31.63 4.29
N ASN A 60 -13.93 31.51 3.97
CA ASN A 60 -14.88 30.57 4.59
C ASN A 60 -15.59 29.67 3.57
N GLY A 61 -15.03 29.51 2.37
CA GLY A 61 -15.60 28.61 1.36
C GLY A 61 -15.42 27.14 1.70
N SER A 62 -16.21 26.27 1.08
CA SER A 62 -16.01 24.84 1.16
C SER A 62 -14.61 24.45 0.65
N PRO A 63 -13.94 23.46 1.29
CA PRO A 63 -12.70 22.90 0.79
C PRO A 63 -12.85 22.44 -0.65
N MET A 64 -11.94 22.85 -1.51
CA MET A 64 -11.92 22.44 -2.91
C MET A 64 -10.99 21.23 -3.09
N THR A 65 -11.43 20.32 -3.93
CA THR A 65 -10.61 19.21 -4.44
C THR A 65 -9.57 19.70 -5.44
N PHE A 66 -8.54 18.89 -5.70
CA PHE A 66 -7.52 19.19 -6.70
C PHE A 66 -8.13 19.51 -8.08
N TRP A 67 -9.16 18.77 -8.49
CA TRP A 67 -9.81 18.97 -9.78
C TRP A 67 -10.60 20.28 -9.84
N GLU A 68 -11.28 20.66 -8.76
CA GLU A 68 -11.95 21.96 -8.67
C GLU A 68 -10.95 23.11 -8.71
N ILE A 69 -9.80 22.99 -8.04
CA ILE A 69 -8.71 23.97 -8.12
C ILE A 69 -8.20 24.09 -9.56
N ALA A 70 -7.88 22.96 -10.20
CA ALA A 70 -7.31 22.92 -11.54
C ALA A 70 -8.26 23.45 -12.63
N THR A 71 -9.57 23.31 -12.41
CA THR A 71 -10.62 23.80 -13.33
C THR A 71 -11.16 25.19 -12.98
N THR A 72 -10.73 25.77 -11.86
CA THR A 72 -11.15 27.12 -11.44
C THR A 72 -10.69 28.15 -12.46
N SER A 73 -11.61 28.99 -12.93
CA SER A 73 -11.32 30.06 -13.88
C SER A 73 -10.18 30.95 -13.38
N PRO A 74 -9.18 31.29 -14.23
CA PRO A 74 -8.05 32.14 -13.84
C PRO A 74 -8.45 33.49 -13.23
N ARG A 75 -9.65 34.00 -13.58
CA ARG A 75 -10.19 35.24 -13.01
C ARG A 75 -10.50 35.15 -11.51
N ASN A 76 -10.81 33.94 -11.03
CA ASN A 76 -11.15 33.68 -9.64
C ASN A 76 -9.94 33.26 -8.79
N TRP A 77 -8.75 33.14 -9.39
CA TRP A 77 -7.54 32.73 -8.66
C TRP A 77 -7.15 33.72 -7.56
N THR A 78 -7.46 35.00 -7.73
CA THR A 78 -7.25 36.04 -6.71
C THR A 78 -8.14 35.88 -5.48
N LEU A 79 -9.22 35.09 -5.59
CA LEU A 79 -10.16 34.79 -4.51
C LEU A 79 -9.82 33.48 -3.78
N LEU A 80 -8.79 32.76 -4.23
CA LEU A 80 -8.36 31.53 -3.57
C LEU A 80 -7.65 31.86 -2.26
N SER A 81 -8.12 31.23 -1.19
CA SER A 81 -7.46 31.25 0.11
C SER A 81 -6.86 29.87 0.37
N ALA A 82 -5.66 29.83 0.94
CA ALA A 82 -4.99 28.59 1.32
C ALA A 82 -4.68 28.62 2.81
N GLN A 83 -5.15 27.62 3.54
CA GLN A 83 -4.95 27.48 4.99
C GLN A 83 -4.34 26.11 5.30
N GLY A 84 -3.46 26.05 6.29
CA GLY A 84 -2.82 24.81 6.72
C GLY A 84 -1.30 24.84 6.57
N SER A 85 -0.72 23.67 6.27
CA SER A 85 0.73 23.46 6.28
C SER A 85 1.18 22.70 5.04
N LEU A 86 2.42 22.97 4.61
CA LEU A 86 3.06 22.22 3.54
C LEU A 86 3.58 20.89 4.08
N THR A 87 3.31 19.82 3.35
CA THR A 87 3.79 18.47 3.65
C THR A 87 4.93 18.11 2.72
N LEU A 88 6.13 17.97 3.29
CA LEU A 88 7.33 17.55 2.57
C LEU A 88 7.40 16.02 2.54
N THR A 89 6.61 15.39 1.67
CA THR A 89 6.44 13.92 1.62
C THR A 89 7.75 13.16 1.46
N MET A 90 8.64 13.60 0.57
CA MET A 90 9.96 12.98 0.38
C MET A 90 10.83 13.05 1.65
N TRP A 91 10.75 14.16 2.39
CA TRP A 91 11.48 14.34 3.63
C TRP A 91 10.88 13.48 4.76
N ASN A 92 9.55 13.47 4.88
CA ASN A 92 8.83 12.64 5.84
C ASN A 92 9.10 11.15 5.59
N ASN A 93 9.12 10.73 4.33
CA ASN A 93 9.45 9.36 3.94
C ASN A 93 10.90 9.01 4.29
N LEU A 94 11.85 9.93 4.06
CA LEU A 94 13.24 9.72 4.43
C LEU A 94 13.41 9.61 5.95
N GLN A 95 12.83 10.52 6.74
CA GLN A 95 12.87 10.45 8.20
C GLN A 95 12.27 9.16 8.73
N TYR A 96 11.11 8.76 8.20
CA TYR A 96 10.44 7.51 8.55
C TYR A 96 11.32 6.28 8.27
N ASN A 97 11.99 6.22 7.11
CA ASN A 97 12.84 5.10 6.71
C ASN A 97 14.26 5.12 7.31
N LEU A 98 14.68 6.21 7.94
CA LEU A 98 15.94 6.28 8.69
C LEU A 98 15.79 5.85 10.15
N ASP A 99 14.56 5.89 10.68
CA ASP A 99 14.24 5.49 12.04
C ASP A 99 14.16 3.96 12.18
N LYS A 100 15.04 3.40 13.01
CA LYS A 100 15.16 1.95 13.19
C LYS A 100 13.94 1.30 13.83
N ASP A 101 13.20 2.05 14.65
CA ASP A 101 12.02 1.53 15.35
C ASP A 101 10.86 1.32 14.35
N ASN A 102 10.74 2.21 13.35
CA ASN A 102 9.80 2.03 12.24
C ASN A 102 10.20 0.84 11.34
N LEU A 103 11.49 0.56 11.21
CA LEU A 103 12.00 -0.54 10.38
C LEU A 103 11.83 -1.92 11.00
N ALA A 104 11.81 -2.00 12.33
CA ALA A 104 11.55 -3.26 13.04
C ALA A 104 10.19 -3.87 12.65
N LEU A 105 9.24 -3.02 12.22
CA LEU A 105 7.91 -3.43 11.75
C LEU A 105 7.91 -4.01 10.32
N HIS A 106 8.87 -3.64 9.47
CA HIS A 106 8.81 -3.91 8.02
C HIS A 106 9.74 -5.01 7.51
N GLY A 107 10.52 -5.63 8.39
CA GLY A 107 11.48 -6.67 8.04
C GLY A 107 12.76 -6.09 7.41
N LEU A 108 13.90 -6.70 7.74
CA LEU A 108 15.20 -6.25 7.24
C LEU A 108 15.61 -7.09 6.03
N HIS A 109 16.08 -6.42 4.97
CA HIS A 109 16.50 -7.09 3.73
C HIS A 109 17.99 -6.90 3.44
N PRO A 110 18.65 -7.90 2.84
CA PRO A 110 19.99 -7.74 2.32
C PRO A 110 20.04 -6.62 1.26
N ARG A 111 21.12 -5.83 1.25
CA ARG A 111 21.25 -4.65 0.37
C ARG A 111 21.18 -4.96 -1.12
N PHE A 112 21.39 -6.21 -1.49
CA PHE A 112 21.40 -6.71 -2.86
C PHE A 112 20.03 -7.21 -3.34
N LEU A 113 19.01 -7.26 -2.46
CA LEU A 113 17.67 -7.75 -2.80
C LEU A 113 17.05 -6.94 -3.95
N HIS A 114 17.19 -5.61 -3.92
CA HIS A 114 16.74 -4.75 -5.02
C HIS A 114 17.31 -5.16 -6.36
N LEU A 115 18.63 -5.37 -6.44
CA LEU A 115 19.32 -5.65 -7.71
C LEU A 115 19.05 -7.05 -8.26
N PHE A 116 19.05 -8.09 -7.40
CA PHE A 116 19.03 -9.48 -7.86
C PHE A 116 17.67 -10.18 -7.75
N VAL A 117 16.74 -9.64 -6.96
CA VAL A 117 15.41 -10.24 -6.80
C VAL A 117 14.35 -9.29 -7.33
N ASN A 118 14.23 -8.10 -6.73
CA ASN A 118 13.14 -7.18 -7.05
C ASN A 118 13.22 -6.65 -8.49
N PHE A 119 14.41 -6.29 -8.97
CA PHE A 119 14.59 -5.75 -10.32
C PHE A 119 14.30 -6.80 -11.41
N PRO A 120 14.78 -8.06 -11.31
CA PRO A 120 14.36 -9.14 -12.19
C PRO A 120 12.88 -9.51 -12.07
N VAL A 121 12.29 -9.50 -10.88
CA VAL A 121 10.85 -9.74 -10.72
C VAL A 121 10.04 -8.69 -11.48
N LEU A 122 10.43 -7.41 -11.42
CA LEU A 122 9.68 -6.36 -12.12
C LEU A 122 9.87 -6.35 -13.64
N TYR A 123 11.09 -6.57 -14.12
CA TYR A 123 11.44 -6.31 -15.53
C TYR A 123 11.91 -7.54 -16.29
N GLY A 124 11.96 -8.71 -15.64
CA GLY A 124 12.33 -10.00 -16.23
C GLY A 124 13.68 -9.97 -16.93
N ASN A 125 13.73 -10.52 -18.13
CA ASN A 125 14.94 -10.55 -18.95
C ASN A 125 15.50 -9.15 -19.27
N LEU A 126 14.65 -8.11 -19.26
CA LEU A 126 15.09 -6.75 -19.53
C LEU A 126 15.98 -6.21 -18.40
N ALA A 127 15.71 -6.61 -17.14
CA ALA A 127 16.59 -6.28 -16.01
C ALA A 127 17.99 -6.85 -16.22
N TRP A 128 18.10 -8.12 -16.61
CA TRP A 128 19.40 -8.77 -16.87
C TRP A 128 20.15 -8.14 -18.04
N ILE A 129 19.45 -7.77 -19.11
CA ILE A 129 20.04 -7.01 -20.23
C ILE A 129 20.54 -5.64 -19.74
N GLY A 130 19.79 -4.97 -18.86
CA GLY A 130 20.19 -3.71 -18.23
C GLY A 130 21.48 -3.84 -17.43
N VAL A 131 21.51 -4.78 -16.49
CA VAL A 131 22.67 -5.05 -15.61
C VAL A 131 23.90 -5.42 -16.44
N SER A 132 23.77 -6.36 -17.38
CA SER A 132 24.89 -6.75 -18.25
C SER A 132 25.40 -5.60 -19.11
N THR A 133 24.51 -4.73 -19.62
CA THR A 133 24.91 -3.54 -20.38
C THR A 133 25.73 -2.57 -19.53
N VAL A 134 25.28 -2.30 -18.30
CA VAL A 134 26.02 -1.44 -17.37
C VAL A 134 27.40 -2.04 -17.05
N ILE A 135 27.46 -3.34 -16.74
CA ILE A 135 28.72 -4.04 -16.46
C ILE A 135 29.66 -3.97 -17.66
N SER A 136 29.19 -4.30 -18.88
CA SER A 136 30.02 -4.22 -20.09
C SER A 136 30.58 -2.83 -20.33
N LYS A 137 29.77 -1.78 -20.12
CA LYS A 137 30.19 -0.38 -20.29
C LYS A 137 31.22 0.04 -19.24
N VAL A 138 31.06 -0.41 -17.99
CA VAL A 138 32.03 -0.17 -16.92
C VAL A 138 33.36 -0.86 -17.22
N LEU A 139 33.33 -2.14 -17.62
CA LEU A 139 34.52 -2.90 -17.99
C LEU A 139 35.25 -2.28 -19.19
N ALA A 140 34.50 -1.82 -20.20
CA ALA A 140 35.04 -1.12 -21.36
C ALA A 140 35.46 0.34 -21.06
N ARG A 141 35.23 0.84 -19.84
CA ARG A 141 35.46 2.24 -19.43
C ARG A 141 34.71 3.27 -20.30
N GLU A 142 33.55 2.89 -20.82
CA GLU A 142 32.68 3.71 -21.66
C GLU A 142 31.58 4.37 -20.83
N PHE A 143 31.87 5.56 -20.30
CA PHE A 143 30.98 6.29 -19.38
C PHE A 143 30.01 7.27 -20.05
N SER A 144 29.93 7.28 -21.37
CA SER A 144 29.03 8.16 -22.11
C SER A 144 28.53 7.50 -23.39
N SER A 145 27.27 7.78 -23.73
CA SER A 145 26.68 7.48 -25.04
C SER A 145 26.75 8.72 -25.94
N GLN A 146 26.61 8.52 -27.25
CA GLN A 146 26.43 9.61 -28.21
C GLN A 146 25.20 10.47 -27.86
N SER A 147 24.16 9.84 -27.31
CA SER A 147 23.00 10.55 -26.79
C SER A 147 23.23 10.99 -25.34
N LYS A 148 23.21 12.31 -25.12
CA LYS A 148 23.24 12.91 -23.77
C LYS A 148 22.04 12.45 -22.93
N LEU A 149 20.86 12.29 -23.55
CA LEU A 149 19.66 11.80 -22.88
C LEU A 149 19.84 10.38 -22.35
N VAL A 150 20.34 9.47 -23.21
CA VAL A 150 20.63 8.07 -22.81
C VAL A 150 21.63 8.05 -21.67
N THR A 151 22.68 8.87 -21.75
CA THR A 151 23.69 9.00 -20.69
C THR A 151 23.05 9.46 -19.37
N ALA A 152 22.29 10.56 -19.40
CA ALA A 152 21.63 11.11 -18.22
C ALA A 152 20.64 10.14 -17.57
N LEU A 153 19.80 9.48 -18.38
CA LEU A 153 18.81 8.51 -17.88
C LEU A 153 19.47 7.22 -17.35
N THR A 154 20.51 6.72 -18.01
CA THR A 154 21.28 5.57 -17.50
C THR A 154 21.85 5.90 -16.11
N TYR A 155 22.45 7.08 -15.96
CA TYR A 155 22.96 7.52 -14.67
C TYR A 155 21.88 7.75 -13.63
N SER A 156 20.74 8.34 -14.02
CA SER A 156 19.58 8.50 -13.14
C SER A 156 19.12 7.13 -12.62
N GLY A 157 18.99 6.13 -13.50
CA GLY A 157 18.59 4.78 -13.13
C GLY A 157 19.60 4.08 -12.22
N VAL A 158 20.90 4.16 -12.52
CA VAL A 158 21.96 3.56 -11.68
C VAL A 158 22.04 4.24 -10.31
N CYS A 159 21.98 5.58 -10.26
CA CYS A 159 21.98 6.31 -8.99
C CYS A 159 20.71 6.03 -8.18
N GLY A 160 19.54 6.01 -8.82
CA GLY A 160 18.27 5.67 -8.19
C GLY A 160 18.29 4.27 -7.59
N MET A 161 18.76 3.27 -8.35
CA MET A 161 18.95 1.91 -7.85
C MET A 161 19.87 1.88 -6.61
N ALA A 162 21.00 2.58 -6.66
CA ALA A 162 21.96 2.60 -5.55
C ALA A 162 21.39 3.26 -4.28
N VAL A 163 20.70 4.39 -4.42
CA VAL A 163 20.06 5.11 -3.29
C VAL A 163 18.93 4.30 -2.69
N LEU A 164 18.07 3.69 -3.52
CA LEU A 164 16.98 2.84 -3.03
C LEU A 164 17.53 1.57 -2.35
N SER A 165 18.60 0.99 -2.89
CA SER A 165 19.26 -0.19 -2.31
C SER A 165 20.01 0.12 -1.00
N SER A 166 20.32 1.38 -0.72
CA SER A 166 20.94 1.78 0.55
C SER A 166 19.92 1.97 1.68
N MET A 167 18.61 1.87 1.40
CA MET A 167 17.56 1.80 2.42
C MET A 167 17.40 0.36 2.93
N PRO A 168 17.24 0.12 4.25
CA PRO A 168 17.22 -1.24 4.78
C PRO A 168 15.91 -1.98 4.47
N HIS A 169 14.81 -1.22 4.35
CA HIS A 169 13.56 -1.74 3.83
C HIS A 169 13.57 -1.72 2.30
N GLN A 170 13.33 -2.86 1.67
CA GLN A 170 13.46 -3.05 0.22
C GLN A 170 12.27 -3.78 -0.35
N GLU A 171 11.31 -3.02 -0.88
CA GLU A 171 10.20 -3.57 -1.65
C GLU A 171 10.40 -3.41 -3.15
N ALA A 172 9.83 -4.33 -3.94
CA ALA A 172 9.91 -4.26 -5.38
C ALA A 172 9.29 -2.98 -5.94
N ARG A 173 8.13 -2.55 -5.42
CA ARG A 173 7.42 -1.36 -5.92
C ARG A 173 8.26 -0.09 -5.92
N PHE A 174 9.25 0.04 -5.03
CA PHE A 174 10.15 1.20 -4.99
C PHE A 174 10.99 1.35 -6.25
N LEU A 175 11.25 0.25 -6.97
CA LEU A 175 12.03 0.28 -8.22
C LEU A 175 11.18 0.62 -9.45
N THR A 176 9.85 0.69 -9.35
CA THR A 176 8.96 0.98 -10.51
C THR A 176 9.35 2.22 -11.33
N PRO A 177 9.85 3.33 -10.73
CA PRO A 177 10.28 4.50 -11.51
C PRO A 177 11.48 4.22 -12.45
N LEU A 178 12.20 3.11 -12.26
CA LEU A 178 13.35 2.74 -13.09
C LEU A 178 12.95 2.23 -14.49
N ILE A 179 11.66 2.01 -14.77
CA ILE A 179 11.19 1.54 -16.07
C ILE A 179 11.60 2.47 -17.21
N LEU A 180 11.45 3.79 -17.03
CA LEU A 180 11.78 4.78 -18.04
C LEU A 180 13.31 4.85 -18.29
N PRO A 181 14.16 5.01 -17.25
CA PRO A 181 15.60 4.86 -17.39
C PRO A 181 16.02 3.58 -18.12
N LEU A 182 15.42 2.44 -17.77
CA LEU A 182 15.75 1.13 -18.33
C LEU A 182 15.43 1.05 -19.83
N ILE A 183 14.21 1.41 -20.22
CA ILE A 183 13.76 1.33 -21.63
C ILE A 183 14.58 2.28 -22.51
N VAL A 184 14.81 3.51 -22.06
CA VAL A 184 15.56 4.49 -22.87
C VAL A 184 17.03 4.11 -22.96
N ALA A 185 17.65 3.66 -21.85
CA ALA A 185 19.04 3.18 -21.85
C ALA A 185 19.25 1.98 -22.78
N LEU A 186 18.24 1.11 -22.90
CA LEU A 186 18.30 -0.09 -23.72
C LEU A 186 17.65 0.04 -25.10
N SER A 187 17.11 1.20 -25.46
CA SER A 187 16.34 1.42 -26.70
C SER A 187 16.99 0.83 -27.96
N GLY A 188 18.28 1.12 -28.19
CA GLY A 188 19.04 0.58 -29.34
C GLY A 188 19.43 -0.89 -29.24
N ARG A 189 19.30 -1.53 -28.07
CA ARG A 189 19.43 -2.99 -27.91
C ARG A 189 18.07 -3.67 -28.07
N ILE A 190 17.00 -3.10 -27.52
CA ILE A 190 15.63 -3.61 -27.61
C ILE A 190 15.22 -3.76 -29.07
N SER A 191 15.52 -2.78 -29.92
CA SER A 191 15.24 -2.83 -31.36
C SER A 191 15.94 -3.97 -32.11
N ARG A 192 16.97 -4.58 -31.52
CA ARG A 192 17.74 -5.69 -32.09
C ARG A 192 17.48 -7.03 -31.41
N LEU A 193 16.52 -7.10 -30.48
CA LEU A 193 16.18 -8.35 -29.82
C LEU A 193 15.52 -9.32 -30.80
N GLY A 194 15.94 -10.59 -30.76
CA GLY A 194 15.44 -11.62 -31.66
C GLY A 194 13.96 -11.98 -31.39
N ARG A 195 13.31 -12.60 -32.39
CA ARG A 195 11.88 -12.96 -32.34
C ARG A 195 11.48 -13.82 -31.12
N LYS A 196 12.41 -14.62 -30.57
CA LYS A 196 12.18 -15.46 -29.38
C LYS A 196 12.07 -14.67 -28.06
N PHE A 197 12.61 -13.45 -28.01
CA PHE A 197 12.57 -12.62 -26.80
C PHE A 197 11.14 -12.24 -26.41
N TRP A 198 10.36 -11.77 -27.38
CA TRP A 198 9.00 -11.26 -27.16
C TRP A 198 8.02 -12.27 -26.56
N PRO A 199 7.89 -13.51 -27.07
CA PRO A 199 7.01 -14.50 -26.45
C PRO A 199 7.51 -14.91 -25.05
N LEU A 200 8.82 -15.00 -24.82
CA LEU A 200 9.36 -15.30 -23.48
C LEU A 200 9.08 -14.15 -22.49
N TRP A 201 9.26 -12.91 -22.93
CA TRP A 201 8.95 -11.73 -22.14
C TRP A 201 7.45 -11.64 -21.83
N LEU A 202 6.58 -11.88 -22.82
CA LEU A 202 5.13 -11.92 -22.61
C LEU A 202 4.73 -13.04 -21.66
N ALA A 203 5.28 -14.25 -21.80
CA ALA A 203 5.02 -15.37 -20.91
C ALA A 203 5.45 -15.05 -19.47
N PHE A 204 6.65 -14.48 -19.29
CA PHE A 204 7.14 -14.05 -17.98
C PHE A 204 6.19 -13.03 -17.31
N ASN A 205 5.80 -11.98 -18.04
CA ASN A 205 4.89 -10.97 -17.50
C ASN A 205 3.48 -11.55 -17.25
N GLY A 206 3.01 -12.46 -18.11
CA GLY A 206 1.73 -13.15 -17.91
C GLY A 206 1.73 -13.98 -16.63
N VAL A 207 2.79 -14.75 -16.38
CA VAL A 207 2.95 -15.51 -15.13
C VAL A 207 2.95 -14.59 -13.92
N LEU A 208 3.74 -13.51 -13.95
CA LEU A 208 3.78 -12.59 -12.82
C LEU A 208 2.49 -11.78 -12.62
N ALA A 209 1.79 -11.45 -13.70
CA ALA A 209 0.46 -10.83 -13.61
C ALA A 209 -0.55 -11.76 -12.93
N ILE A 210 -0.49 -13.07 -13.21
CA ILE A 210 -1.30 -14.07 -12.52
C ILE A 210 -0.88 -14.17 -11.05
N VAL A 211 0.41 -14.34 -10.76
CA VAL A 211 0.91 -14.49 -9.38
C VAL A 211 0.58 -13.27 -8.53
N PHE A 212 0.94 -12.07 -8.97
CA PHE A 212 0.75 -10.86 -8.17
C PHE A 212 -0.66 -10.27 -8.28
N GLY A 213 -1.27 -10.29 -9.46
CA GLY A 213 -2.59 -9.72 -9.69
C GLY A 213 -3.74 -10.61 -9.19
N ILE A 214 -3.63 -11.94 -9.35
CA ILE A 214 -4.70 -12.86 -8.95
C ILE A 214 -4.40 -13.48 -7.59
N PHE A 215 -3.24 -14.11 -7.42
CA PHE A 215 -2.98 -14.88 -6.19
C PHE A 215 -2.51 -14.02 -5.02
N HIS A 216 -1.66 -13.02 -5.23
CA HIS A 216 -1.15 -12.20 -4.12
C HIS A 216 -2.20 -11.18 -3.67
N GLN A 217 -2.79 -10.42 -4.61
CA GLN A 217 -3.72 -9.33 -4.28
C GLN A 217 -5.20 -9.73 -4.29
N GLY A 218 -5.56 -10.87 -4.90
CA GLY A 218 -6.95 -11.24 -5.13
C GLY A 218 -7.79 -11.45 -3.88
N GLY A 219 -7.19 -11.81 -2.74
CA GLY A 219 -7.87 -11.91 -1.45
C GLY A 219 -7.78 -10.65 -0.60
N LEU A 220 -6.73 -9.84 -0.78
CA LEU A 220 -6.50 -8.66 0.04
C LEU A 220 -7.44 -7.51 -0.32
N VAL A 221 -7.61 -7.23 -1.62
CA VAL A 221 -8.47 -6.12 -2.07
C VAL A 221 -9.92 -6.34 -1.64
N PRO A 222 -10.53 -7.52 -1.83
CA PRO A 222 -11.89 -7.73 -1.37
C PRO A 222 -12.01 -7.83 0.16
N ALA A 223 -10.94 -8.21 0.88
CA ALA A 223 -10.94 -8.14 2.34
C ALA A 223 -10.96 -6.70 2.86
N ILE A 224 -10.25 -5.76 2.21
CA ILE A 224 -10.34 -4.33 2.51
C ILE A 224 -11.77 -3.82 2.28
N ASP A 225 -12.36 -4.15 1.12
CA ASP A 225 -13.73 -3.75 0.78
C ASP A 225 -14.76 -4.32 1.78
N LEU A 226 -14.61 -5.58 2.18
CA LEU A 226 -15.43 -6.20 3.22
C LEU A 226 -15.34 -5.42 4.54
N VAL A 227 -14.11 -5.15 5.01
CA VAL A 227 -13.87 -4.41 6.25
C VAL A 227 -14.48 -3.01 6.17
N GLN A 228 -14.32 -2.31 5.05
CA GLN A 228 -14.92 -0.98 4.85
C GLN A 228 -16.45 -1.03 4.90
N LYS A 229 -17.08 -1.94 4.16
CA LYS A 229 -18.53 -2.10 4.12
C LYS A 229 -19.11 -2.45 5.49
N GLN A 230 -18.52 -3.43 6.16
CA GLN A 230 -19.07 -3.96 7.39
C GLN A 230 -18.69 -3.17 8.65
N SER A 231 -17.61 -2.38 8.61
CA SER A 231 -17.16 -1.62 9.78
C SER A 231 -17.48 -0.14 9.72
N LEU A 232 -17.73 0.41 8.53
CA LEU A 232 -18.01 1.83 8.36
C LEU A 232 -19.39 2.08 7.74
N GLY A 233 -19.94 1.15 6.94
CA GLY A 233 -21.18 1.31 6.19
C GLY A 233 -22.39 0.53 6.71
N PHE A 234 -22.37 0.09 7.97
CA PHE A 234 -23.52 -0.61 8.57
C PHE A 234 -24.59 0.37 9.09
N HIS A 235 -25.85 -0.06 9.11
CA HIS A 235 -27.04 0.68 9.53
C HIS A 235 -28.16 -0.26 10.03
N ASP A 236 -29.31 0.30 10.41
CA ASP A 236 -30.50 -0.44 10.89
C ASP A 236 -30.20 -1.45 12.01
N CYS A 237 -29.48 -0.99 13.02
CA CYS A 237 -29.04 -1.82 14.13
C CYS A 237 -30.19 -2.10 15.12
N GLN A 238 -30.41 -3.38 15.46
CA GLN A 238 -31.43 -3.82 16.40
C GLN A 238 -30.86 -4.78 17.44
N SER A 239 -31.30 -4.66 18.70
CA SER A 239 -30.93 -5.61 19.75
C SER A 239 -31.59 -6.97 19.50
N VAL A 240 -30.79 -8.04 19.49
CA VAL A 240 -31.23 -9.41 19.22
C VAL A 240 -30.70 -10.38 20.27
N GLY A 241 -31.25 -11.60 20.26
CA GLY A 241 -30.87 -12.68 21.17
C GLY A 241 -31.72 -12.73 22.45
N PRO A 242 -31.66 -13.84 23.21
CA PRO A 242 -32.50 -14.06 24.38
C PRO A 242 -32.26 -13.02 25.49
N SER A 243 -31.03 -12.56 25.61
CA SER A 243 -30.54 -11.59 26.60
C SER A 243 -30.47 -10.15 26.06
N LEU A 244 -30.88 -9.90 24.80
CA LEU A 244 -30.80 -8.59 24.12
C LEU A 244 -29.41 -7.96 24.16
N ASP A 245 -28.40 -8.79 24.14
CA ASP A 245 -27.01 -8.43 24.41
C ASP A 245 -26.14 -8.51 23.14
N HIS A 246 -26.80 -8.69 21.99
CA HIS A 246 -26.24 -8.62 20.66
C HIS A 246 -26.92 -7.49 19.87
N MET A 247 -26.16 -6.83 19.00
CA MET A 247 -26.70 -5.86 18.04
C MET A 247 -26.51 -6.37 16.63
N LEU A 248 -27.62 -6.59 15.94
CA LEU A 248 -27.65 -6.98 14.54
C LEU A 248 -27.86 -5.74 13.67
N CYS A 249 -26.91 -5.46 12.80
CA CYS A 249 -26.95 -4.38 11.81
C CYS A 249 -26.91 -4.97 10.40
N THR A 250 -27.26 -4.15 9.39
CA THR A 250 -27.19 -4.51 7.97
C THR A 250 -26.26 -3.56 7.23
N THR A 251 -25.70 -3.99 6.09
CA THR A 251 -24.82 -3.14 5.26
C THR A 251 -25.47 -2.79 3.92
N ASP A 252 -25.28 -1.55 3.46
CA ASP A 252 -25.66 -1.13 2.12
C ASP A 252 -24.49 -1.34 1.12
N SER A 253 -24.68 -2.27 0.19
CA SER A 253 -23.70 -2.53 -0.88
C SER A 253 -23.49 -1.34 -1.84
N SER A 254 -24.46 -0.42 -1.93
CA SER A 254 -24.41 0.72 -2.84
C SER A 254 -23.65 1.93 -2.30
N ASN A 255 -23.46 2.02 -0.97
CA ASN A 255 -22.76 3.12 -0.29
C ASN A 255 -21.69 2.61 0.69
N PRO A 256 -20.67 1.86 0.22
CA PRO A 256 -19.60 1.35 1.07
C PRO A 256 -18.81 2.49 1.72
N GLY A 257 -18.49 2.37 3.01
CA GLY A 257 -17.58 3.29 3.68
C GLY A 257 -18.18 4.63 4.13
N MET A 258 -19.48 4.88 3.95
CA MET A 258 -20.15 6.02 4.58
C MET A 258 -20.60 5.68 6.00
N PHE A 259 -20.11 6.44 6.98
CA PHE A 259 -20.55 6.34 8.37
C PHE A 259 -22.07 6.53 8.49
N ARG A 260 -22.79 5.54 9.04
CA ARG A 260 -24.20 5.72 9.42
C ARG A 260 -24.62 5.05 10.73
N PRO A 261 -24.31 5.66 11.88
CA PRO A 261 -25.08 5.46 13.10
C PRO A 261 -25.84 6.73 13.49
N GLN A 262 -27.11 6.56 13.90
CA GLN A 262 -27.98 7.59 14.50
C GLN A 262 -28.34 7.24 15.96
N ASP A 263 -27.50 6.46 16.63
CA ASP A 263 -27.71 5.97 18.00
C ASP A 263 -26.64 6.49 18.97
N THR A 264 -26.92 6.42 20.27
CA THR A 264 -25.98 6.78 21.36
C THR A 264 -24.94 5.69 21.66
N ASN A 265 -25.02 4.56 20.96
CA ASN A 265 -24.15 3.41 21.19
C ASN A 265 -22.80 3.56 20.50
N MET A 266 -21.77 2.94 21.08
CA MET A 266 -20.42 2.87 20.55
C MET A 266 -20.17 1.47 19.98
N PHE A 267 -19.72 1.41 18.73
CA PHE A 267 -19.44 0.18 18.00
C PHE A 267 -17.95 0.09 17.67
N THR A 268 -17.29 -0.95 18.16
CA THR A 268 -15.88 -1.22 17.92
C THR A 268 -15.73 -2.47 17.06
N THR A 269 -15.05 -2.34 15.92
CA THR A 269 -14.61 -3.49 15.13
C THR A 269 -13.10 -3.64 15.24
N ARG A 270 -12.64 -4.78 15.75
CA ARG A 270 -11.23 -5.17 15.74
C ARG A 270 -10.94 -6.04 14.53
N VAL A 271 -10.06 -5.61 13.64
CA VAL A 271 -9.67 -6.34 12.44
C VAL A 271 -8.25 -6.85 12.61
N VAL A 272 -8.09 -8.16 12.63
CA VAL A 272 -6.80 -8.83 12.80
C VAL A 272 -6.33 -9.37 11.46
N PHE A 273 -5.21 -8.87 10.95
CA PHE A 273 -4.51 -9.48 9.82
C PHE A 273 -3.46 -10.46 10.34
N TYR A 274 -3.61 -11.74 10.03
CA TYR A 274 -2.71 -12.81 10.49
C TYR A 274 -2.05 -13.53 9.32
N LYS A 275 -0.71 -13.62 9.34
CA LYS A 275 0.12 -14.24 8.28
C LYS A 275 -0.27 -13.77 6.87
N THR A 276 -0.68 -12.51 6.73
CA THR A 276 -0.96 -11.84 5.47
C THR A 276 -0.48 -10.40 5.56
N TYR A 277 -0.39 -9.72 4.42
CA TYR A 277 -0.09 -8.29 4.39
C TYR A 277 -1.22 -7.49 5.03
N MET A 278 -0.87 -6.66 6.02
CA MET A 278 -1.79 -5.68 6.61
C MET A 278 -1.81 -4.40 5.76
N PRO A 279 -2.97 -3.99 5.21
CA PRO A 279 -3.07 -2.80 4.37
C PRO A 279 -2.78 -1.51 5.15
N PRO A 280 -2.17 -0.49 4.52
CA PRO A 280 -2.05 0.83 5.10
C PRO A 280 -3.40 1.42 5.50
N HIS A 281 -3.47 2.07 6.67
CA HIS A 281 -4.72 2.55 7.26
C HIS A 281 -5.54 3.46 6.34
N HIS A 282 -4.88 4.28 5.52
CA HIS A 282 -5.56 5.20 4.60
C HIS A 282 -6.37 4.48 3.50
N LEU A 283 -6.02 3.22 3.15
CA LEU A 283 -6.77 2.45 2.17
C LEU A 283 -8.16 2.05 2.67
N PHE A 284 -8.38 2.05 3.99
CA PHE A 284 -9.69 1.80 4.57
C PHE A 284 -10.60 3.04 4.53
N GLY A 285 -10.12 4.20 4.07
CA GLY A 285 -10.93 5.42 4.05
C GLY A 285 -11.41 5.85 5.44
N TYR A 286 -10.73 5.39 6.49
CA TYR A 286 -11.12 5.61 7.88
C TYR A 286 -10.60 6.95 8.38
N ASN A 287 -11.51 7.89 8.64
CA ASN A 287 -11.20 9.12 9.36
C ASN A 287 -11.60 8.97 10.84
N ALA A 288 -10.62 8.78 11.71
CA ALA A 288 -10.84 8.48 13.13
C ALA A 288 -11.70 9.52 13.85
N SER A 289 -11.53 10.82 13.57
CA SER A 289 -12.29 11.87 14.26
C SER A 289 -13.76 11.89 13.83
N GLN A 290 -14.03 11.69 12.53
CA GLN A 290 -15.39 11.60 12.00
C GLN A 290 -16.07 10.30 12.45
N ALA A 291 -15.35 9.18 12.40
CA ALA A 291 -15.85 7.89 12.84
C ALA A 291 -16.28 7.92 14.31
N LEU A 292 -15.44 8.49 15.17
CA LEU A 292 -15.71 8.61 16.59
C LEU A 292 -16.92 9.51 16.88
N ALA A 293 -17.08 10.60 16.12
CA ALA A 293 -18.27 11.46 16.22
C ALA A 293 -19.58 10.72 15.88
N HIS A 294 -19.48 9.66 15.09
CA HIS A 294 -20.57 8.75 14.74
C HIS A 294 -20.65 7.52 15.65
N GLY A 295 -19.84 7.40 16.71
CA GLY A 295 -19.85 6.23 17.59
C GLY A 295 -19.22 4.98 16.97
N VAL A 296 -18.34 5.12 15.97
CA VAL A 296 -17.66 4.01 15.31
C VAL A 296 -16.15 4.03 15.58
N GLN A 297 -15.61 2.92 16.07
CA GLN A 297 -14.18 2.69 16.27
C GLN A 297 -13.71 1.50 15.43
N LEU A 298 -12.63 1.71 14.68
CA LEU A 298 -11.99 0.66 13.88
C LEU A 298 -10.55 0.47 14.37
N GLU A 299 -10.25 -0.70 14.90
CA GLU A 299 -8.91 -1.09 15.34
C GLU A 299 -8.32 -2.09 14.35
N ILE A 300 -7.22 -1.73 13.70
CA ILE A 300 -6.54 -2.62 12.74
C ILE A 300 -5.27 -3.14 13.39
N LEU A 301 -5.15 -4.45 13.51
CA LEU A 301 -4.07 -5.15 14.20
C LEU A 301 -3.28 -5.99 13.19
N ASP A 302 -1.97 -5.75 13.10
CA ASP A 302 -1.04 -6.60 12.35
C ASP A 302 -0.39 -7.61 13.30
N TRP A 303 -0.82 -8.87 13.19
CA TRP A 303 -0.30 -9.97 14.01
C TRP A 303 0.50 -10.97 13.17
N ARG A 304 1.16 -10.50 12.09
CA ARG A 304 2.01 -11.35 11.25
C ARG A 304 3.09 -12.11 12.03
N SER A 305 3.68 -11.50 13.04
CA SER A 305 4.81 -12.07 13.81
C SER A 305 4.40 -13.05 14.91
N LYS A 306 3.15 -13.01 15.37
CA LYS A 306 2.66 -13.90 16.44
C LYS A 306 2.70 -15.37 16.02
N SER A 307 2.90 -16.24 17.00
CA SER A 307 2.65 -17.67 16.86
C SER A 307 1.14 -17.95 16.79
N LYS A 308 0.76 -19.15 16.34
CA LYS A 308 -0.65 -19.55 16.28
C LYS A 308 -1.23 -19.66 17.68
N GLU A 309 -0.42 -20.12 18.63
CA GLU A 309 -0.79 -20.33 20.02
C GLU A 309 -1.05 -18.98 20.72
N GLU A 310 -0.16 -18.00 20.55
CA GLU A 310 -0.36 -16.62 21.05
C GLU A 310 -1.59 -15.96 20.42
N LEU A 311 -1.78 -16.12 19.10
CA LEU A 311 -2.97 -15.61 18.41
C LEU A 311 -4.25 -16.16 19.04
N VAL A 312 -4.32 -17.49 19.21
CA VAL A 312 -5.51 -18.15 19.77
C VAL A 312 -5.68 -17.73 21.23
N GLN A 313 -4.61 -17.63 22.00
CA GLN A 313 -4.66 -17.16 23.37
C GLN A 313 -5.21 -15.73 23.46
N ASP A 314 -4.83 -14.83 22.56
CA ASP A 314 -5.33 -13.45 22.57
C ASP A 314 -6.74 -13.30 21.99
N LEU A 315 -7.12 -14.18 21.05
CA LEU A 315 -8.48 -14.21 20.48
C LEU A 315 -9.50 -14.89 21.38
N VAL A 316 -9.07 -15.90 22.15
CA VAL A 316 -9.96 -16.81 22.90
C VAL A 316 -9.75 -16.69 24.41
N ALA A 317 -8.73 -15.95 24.86
CA ALA A 317 -8.29 -15.76 26.25
C ALA A 317 -9.12 -16.55 27.27
N LYS A 318 -8.71 -17.81 27.49
CA LYS A 318 -9.19 -18.60 28.62
C LYS A 318 -8.82 -17.85 29.90
N GLU A 319 -9.79 -17.70 30.80
CA GLU A 319 -9.65 -17.28 32.21
C GLU A 319 -10.05 -15.84 32.61
N ASP A 320 -10.99 -15.19 31.93
CA ASP A 320 -11.85 -14.21 32.62
C ASP A 320 -13.31 -14.44 32.25
N ASP A 321 -14.19 -14.48 33.27
CA ASP A 321 -15.66 -14.66 33.24
C ASP A 321 -16.41 -13.63 32.35
N ASN A 322 -15.68 -12.78 31.62
CA ASN A 322 -16.17 -11.67 30.83
C ASN A 322 -15.98 -11.83 29.32
N PHE A 323 -15.34 -12.90 28.83
CA PHE A 323 -15.23 -13.13 27.38
C PHE A 323 -16.59 -13.54 26.81
N LYS A 324 -17.20 -12.62 26.06
CA LYS A 324 -18.51 -12.80 25.44
C LYS A 324 -18.33 -13.04 23.96
N THR A 325 -18.52 -14.28 23.52
CA THR A 325 -18.53 -14.62 22.09
C THR A 325 -19.81 -14.12 21.43
N VAL A 326 -19.72 -13.77 20.15
CA VAL A 326 -20.90 -13.55 19.31
C VAL A 326 -21.67 -14.88 19.19
N ASP A 327 -22.99 -14.84 19.34
CA ASP A 327 -23.87 -15.99 19.10
C ASP A 327 -23.87 -16.33 17.61
N ARG A 328 -23.16 -17.43 17.31
CA ARG A 328 -22.90 -17.94 15.96
C ARG A 328 -24.18 -18.38 15.26
N GLN A 329 -25.18 -18.89 15.99
CA GLN A 329 -26.46 -19.28 15.41
C GLN A 329 -27.28 -18.06 15.00
N LEU A 330 -27.23 -16.98 15.80
CA LEU A 330 -27.86 -15.71 15.42
C LEU A 330 -27.23 -15.12 14.16
N LEU A 331 -25.90 -15.17 14.04
CA LEU A 331 -25.20 -14.68 12.86
C LEU A 331 -25.57 -15.47 11.60
N GLN A 332 -25.54 -16.81 11.68
CA GLN A 332 -25.91 -17.67 10.56
C GLN A 332 -27.37 -17.45 10.15
N ALA A 333 -28.29 -17.40 11.12
CA ALA A 333 -29.70 -17.14 10.86
C ALA A 333 -29.96 -15.74 10.29
N ALA A 334 -29.08 -14.77 10.56
CA ALA A 334 -29.16 -13.44 9.95
C ALA A 334 -28.69 -13.46 8.49
N TRP A 335 -27.61 -14.18 8.17
CA TRP A 335 -27.16 -14.34 6.79
C TRP A 335 -28.18 -15.08 5.92
N ASP A 336 -28.82 -16.13 6.45
CA ASP A 336 -29.85 -16.88 5.72
C ASP A 336 -31.08 -16.02 5.39
N ARG A 337 -31.38 -15.00 6.21
CA ARG A 337 -32.51 -14.08 6.03
C ARG A 337 -32.27 -12.98 5.00
N HIS A 338 -31.02 -12.68 4.64
CA HIS A 338 -30.66 -11.64 3.68
C HIS A 338 -29.91 -12.19 2.45
N PRO A 339 -30.51 -13.07 1.63
CA PRO A 339 -29.87 -13.58 0.43
C PRO A 339 -29.91 -12.52 -0.69
N GLY A 340 -28.88 -11.68 -0.80
CA GLY A 340 -28.72 -10.81 -1.98
C GLY A 340 -28.24 -9.38 -1.71
N GLY A 341 -27.00 -9.23 -1.22
CA GLY A 341 -26.27 -7.95 -1.26
C GLY A 341 -26.28 -7.12 0.03
N GLN A 342 -27.18 -7.39 0.97
CA GLN A 342 -27.07 -6.87 2.35
C GLN A 342 -26.41 -7.92 3.22
N GLN A 343 -25.23 -7.63 3.78
CA GLN A 343 -24.57 -8.51 4.73
C GLN A 343 -24.98 -8.12 6.15
N ALA A 344 -25.40 -9.11 6.93
CA ALA A 344 -25.65 -8.96 8.35
C ALA A 344 -24.32 -8.82 9.11
N VAL A 345 -24.27 -7.86 10.02
CA VAL A 345 -23.15 -7.60 10.93
C VAL A 345 -23.65 -7.74 12.35
N LEU A 346 -23.05 -8.63 13.12
CA LEU A 346 -23.42 -8.86 14.51
C LEU A 346 -22.32 -8.36 15.44
N PHE A 347 -22.71 -7.63 16.47
CA PHE A 347 -21.85 -7.19 17.56
C PHE A 347 -22.32 -7.77 18.88
N ARG A 348 -21.39 -7.91 19.83
CA ARG A 348 -21.66 -8.34 21.20
C ARG A 348 -21.47 -7.19 22.17
N GLN A 349 -22.38 -7.05 23.13
CA GLN A 349 -22.26 -6.03 24.16
C GLN A 349 -21.11 -6.32 25.13
N SER A 350 -20.07 -5.48 25.11
CA SER A 350 -18.98 -5.53 26.09
C SER A 350 -19.39 -4.84 27.40
N SER A 351 -19.91 -3.62 27.29
CA SER A 351 -20.44 -2.78 28.39
C SER A 351 -21.77 -2.12 27.99
N PRO A 352 -22.55 -1.56 28.93
CA PRO A 352 -23.77 -0.81 28.59
C PRO A 352 -23.50 0.27 27.54
N GLY A 353 -24.19 0.20 26.39
CA GLY A 353 -23.98 1.11 25.25
C GLY A 353 -22.70 0.88 24.43
N GLN A 354 -21.89 -0.14 24.74
CA GLN A 354 -20.68 -0.49 23.98
C GLN A 354 -20.79 -1.89 23.38
N TYR A 355 -20.54 -1.98 22.09
CA TYR A 355 -20.67 -3.19 21.30
C TYR A 355 -19.37 -3.45 20.54
N GLU A 356 -18.87 -4.68 20.61
CA GLU A 356 -17.60 -5.07 20.03
C GLU A 356 -17.76 -6.31 19.15
N ARG A 357 -16.89 -6.44 18.15
CA ARG A 357 -16.72 -7.65 17.34
C ARG A 357 -15.28 -7.77 16.87
N THR A 358 -14.82 -8.98 16.61
CA THR A 358 -13.50 -9.24 16.05
C THR A 358 -13.62 -9.91 14.68
N VAL A 359 -12.86 -9.42 13.70
CA VAL A 359 -12.78 -9.96 12.33
C VAL A 359 -11.35 -10.42 12.10
N LEU A 360 -11.12 -11.72 12.05
CA LEU A 360 -9.81 -12.30 11.74
C LEU A 360 -9.71 -12.57 10.24
N ILE A 361 -8.67 -12.06 9.62
CA ILE A 361 -8.33 -12.24 8.20
C ILE A 361 -7.03 -13.05 8.13
N ALA A 362 -7.10 -14.25 7.58
CA ALA A 362 -5.96 -15.16 7.50
C ALA A 362 -5.95 -15.96 6.18
N PRO A 363 -4.77 -16.31 5.65
CA PRO A 363 -4.68 -17.18 4.48
C PRO A 363 -5.17 -18.59 4.83
N GLY A 364 -5.71 -19.30 3.83
CA GLY A 364 -6.19 -20.67 3.99
C GLY A 364 -5.11 -21.71 4.28
N THR A 365 -3.83 -21.32 4.20
CA THR A 365 -2.69 -22.14 4.64
C THR A 365 -2.54 -22.22 6.15
N VAL A 366 -3.23 -21.36 6.92
CA VAL A 366 -3.26 -21.45 8.38
C VAL A 366 -4.39 -22.38 8.79
N ASP A 367 -4.04 -23.45 9.49
CA ASP A 367 -4.99 -24.44 9.98
C ASP A 367 -5.54 -24.09 11.37
N PHE A 368 -6.84 -23.82 11.41
CA PHE A 368 -7.64 -23.58 12.60
C PHE A 368 -8.70 -24.67 12.84
N SER A 369 -8.61 -25.82 12.15
CA SER A 369 -9.64 -26.87 12.20
C SER A 369 -9.91 -27.43 13.61
N ASP A 370 -8.93 -27.36 14.51
CA ASP A 370 -9.05 -27.74 15.93
C ASP A 370 -9.81 -26.71 16.79
N HIS A 371 -10.23 -25.58 16.20
CA HIS A 371 -10.93 -24.49 16.90
C HIS A 371 -12.38 -24.36 16.44
N GLU A 372 -13.26 -24.12 17.40
CA GLU A 372 -14.72 -24.08 17.20
C GLU A 372 -15.15 -23.06 16.13
N PHE A 373 -14.46 -21.92 16.03
CA PHE A 373 -14.76 -20.86 15.05
C PHE A 373 -14.43 -21.22 13.59
N ASP A 374 -13.70 -22.32 13.34
CA ASP A 374 -13.45 -22.77 11.96
C ASP A 374 -14.59 -23.66 11.43
N THR A 375 -15.33 -24.32 12.34
CA THR A 375 -16.28 -25.38 12.01
C THR A 375 -17.74 -24.99 12.19
N ASP A 376 -18.01 -23.81 12.76
CA ASP A 376 -19.34 -23.34 13.15
C ASP A 376 -20.10 -22.55 12.06
N GLY A 377 -19.53 -22.40 10.86
CA GLY A 377 -20.14 -21.65 9.76
C GLY A 377 -19.83 -20.15 9.75
N THR A 378 -19.12 -19.62 10.75
CA THR A 378 -18.70 -18.20 10.78
C THR A 378 -17.47 -17.89 9.92
N LYS A 379 -17.05 -18.86 9.10
CA LYS A 379 -15.91 -18.75 8.18
C LYS A 379 -16.38 -18.42 6.77
N HIS A 380 -15.97 -17.27 6.25
CA HIS A 380 -16.20 -16.88 4.86
C HIS A 380 -14.91 -16.97 4.04
N ARG A 381 -15.00 -17.63 2.88
CA ARG A 381 -13.92 -17.63 1.88
C ARG A 381 -14.15 -16.47 0.93
N ILE A 382 -13.29 -15.45 0.98
CA ILE A 382 -13.47 -14.23 0.21
C ILE A 382 -13.09 -14.43 -1.25
N SER A 383 -11.85 -14.83 -1.49
CA SER A 383 -11.27 -14.91 -2.83
C SER A 383 -9.96 -15.69 -2.78
N ARG A 384 -9.36 -15.89 -3.96
CA ARG A 384 -8.07 -16.55 -4.08
C ARG A 384 -6.98 -15.71 -3.45
N HIS A 385 -6.18 -16.34 -2.59
CA HIS A 385 -5.01 -15.71 -2.00
C HIS A 385 -3.90 -16.73 -1.77
N ALA A 386 -2.67 -16.38 -2.12
CA ALA A 386 -1.49 -17.19 -1.84
C ALA A 386 -0.58 -16.44 -0.87
N ASN A 387 -0.35 -17.04 0.30
CA ASN A 387 0.78 -16.67 1.13
C ASN A 387 1.97 -17.57 0.79
N LEU A 388 2.99 -16.99 0.14
CA LEU A 388 4.19 -17.71 -0.27
C LEU A 388 5.13 -18.05 0.89
N ASP A 389 4.97 -17.44 2.06
CA ASP A 389 5.71 -17.82 3.27
C ASP A 389 5.32 -19.24 3.72
N HIS A 390 4.11 -19.71 3.34
CA HIS A 390 3.58 -21.06 3.60
C HIS A 390 3.48 -21.89 2.31
N LEU A 391 4.48 -21.77 1.44
CA LEU A 391 4.51 -22.51 0.17
C LEU A 391 4.41 -24.04 0.34
N PRO A 392 5.05 -24.69 1.32
CA PRO A 392 4.90 -26.14 1.53
C PRO A 392 3.45 -26.55 1.78
N GLU A 393 2.74 -25.83 2.64
CA GLU A 393 1.33 -26.07 2.98
C GLU A 393 0.43 -25.82 1.76
N LEU A 394 0.73 -24.77 1.00
CA LEU A 394 0.04 -24.44 -0.24
C LEU A 394 0.16 -25.55 -1.29
N LEU A 395 1.34 -26.18 -1.39
CA LEU A 395 1.58 -27.28 -2.32
C LEU A 395 0.90 -28.58 -1.89
N GLN A 396 0.76 -28.82 -0.59
CA GLN A 396 0.03 -29.98 -0.06
C GLN A 396 -1.48 -29.85 -0.27
N HIS A 397 -2.02 -28.64 -0.09
CA HIS A 397 -3.46 -28.38 -0.16
C HIS A 397 -3.79 -27.18 -1.06
N PRO A 398 -3.62 -27.30 -2.39
CA PRO A 398 -3.70 -26.14 -3.29
C PRO A 398 -5.10 -25.53 -3.36
N LEU A 399 -6.16 -26.32 -3.24
CA LEU A 399 -7.54 -25.81 -3.35
C LEU A 399 -8.00 -25.06 -2.09
N THR A 400 -7.58 -25.52 -0.90
CA THR A 400 -7.96 -24.91 0.38
C THR A 400 -6.94 -23.88 0.86
N GLY A 401 -5.68 -24.01 0.47
CA GLY A 401 -4.60 -23.08 0.79
C GLY A 401 -4.63 -21.81 -0.07
N LEU A 402 -5.16 -21.87 -1.31
CA LEU A 402 -5.29 -20.72 -2.21
C LEU A 402 -6.53 -19.85 -1.90
N THR A 403 -6.82 -19.57 -0.63
CA THR A 403 -7.95 -18.72 -0.23
C THR A 403 -7.55 -17.69 0.82
N MET A 404 -8.25 -16.56 0.84
CA MET A 404 -8.30 -15.68 1.99
C MET A 404 -9.57 -16.01 2.78
N ASN A 405 -9.39 -16.39 4.04
CA ASN A 405 -10.48 -16.70 4.95
C ASN A 405 -10.72 -15.52 5.88
N VAL A 406 -11.99 -15.30 6.19
CA VAL A 406 -12.43 -14.34 7.20
C VAL A 406 -13.28 -15.05 8.23
N PHE A 407 -12.95 -14.82 9.49
CA PHE A 407 -13.64 -15.38 10.64
C PHE A 407 -14.25 -14.23 11.44
N TYR A 408 -15.51 -14.40 11.86
CA TYR A 408 -16.22 -13.42 12.66
C TYR A 408 -16.35 -13.96 14.10
N LEU A 409 -15.68 -13.29 15.04
CA LEU A 409 -15.49 -13.73 16.43
C LEU A 409 -16.18 -12.79 17.42
#